data_AF-A0A7R9AJ16-F1
#
_entry.id   AF-A0A7R9AJ16-F1
#
_cell.length_a   1.000
_cell.length_b   1.000
_cell.length_c   1.000
_cell.angle_alpha   90.00
_cell.angle_beta   90.00
_cell.angle_gamma   90.00
#
_symmetry.space_group_name_H-M   'P 1'
#
loop_
_entity.id
_entity.type
_entity.pdbx_description
1 polymer ?
#
loop_
_entity_poly.entity_id
_entity_poly.type
_entity_poly.pdbx_seq_one_letter_code
_entity_poly.pdbx_strand_id
1 'polypeptide(L)'
;MMAKETVKKRIEDPDKSISYTEFSYMLLQGYDFVHQRGNIVTGIELIKKKLDADAYGMTSPLVLDSNGKKFGKSEGNALWMNPTLTTPFKIYQYFMNVTDADVGRFLKLFTLLPLNEIEAIIAQHAENTAERYGQMQLAKYVVETIHGKEAVETAI
;
A
#
# COMPACT_ATOMS: atom_id res chain seq x y z
N MET A 1 6.03 -12.50 -22.59
CA MET A 1 6.62 -11.24 -22.07
C MET A 1 6.22 -10.02 -22.89
N MET A 2 6.49 -9.99 -24.20
CA MET A 2 6.13 -8.88 -25.11
C MET A 2 4.63 -8.51 -25.11
N ALA A 3 3.75 -9.50 -24.98
CA ALA A 3 2.30 -9.29 -24.98
C ALA A 3 1.72 -8.74 -23.65
N LYS A 4 2.54 -8.60 -22.59
CA LYS A 4 2.06 -8.02 -21.33
C LYS A 4 1.83 -6.52 -21.51
N GLU A 5 0.68 -6.02 -21.07
CA GLU A 5 0.27 -4.62 -21.31
C GLU A 5 1.31 -3.59 -20.87
N THR A 6 2.01 -3.84 -19.76
CA THR A 6 3.06 -2.95 -19.24
C THR A 6 4.26 -2.82 -20.16
N VAL A 7 4.59 -3.90 -20.90
CA VAL A 7 5.70 -3.94 -21.86
C VAL A 7 5.21 -3.43 -23.22
N LYS A 8 4.05 -3.90 -23.67
CA LYS A 8 3.44 -3.52 -24.95
C LYS A 8 3.31 -2.00 -25.09
N LYS A 9 2.76 -1.32 -24.07
CA LYS A 9 2.61 0.15 -24.07
C LYS A 9 3.93 0.92 -24.19
N ARG A 10 5.05 0.35 -23.73
CA ARG A 10 6.38 0.99 -23.83
C ARG A 10 7.10 0.68 -25.13
N ILE A 11 6.78 -0.45 -25.78
CA ILE A 11 7.32 -0.80 -27.09
C ILE A 11 6.63 0.00 -28.19
N GLU A 12 5.33 0.26 -28.05
CA GLU A 12 4.53 1.02 -29.01
C GLU A 12 4.75 2.54 -28.92
N ASP A 13 5.34 3.03 -27.82
CA ASP A 13 5.62 4.45 -27.57
C ASP A 13 7.13 4.74 -27.82
N PRO A 14 7.50 5.39 -28.93
CA PRO A 14 8.90 5.65 -29.30
C PRO A 14 9.64 6.51 -28.26
N ASP A 15 8.92 7.38 -27.56
CA ASP A 15 9.49 8.27 -26.54
C ASP A 15 9.60 7.60 -25.16
N LYS A 16 8.96 6.43 -24.99
CA LYS A 16 9.01 5.62 -23.76
C LYS A 16 9.53 4.21 -24.00
N SER A 17 10.47 4.06 -24.93
CA SER A 17 11.12 2.78 -25.23
C SER A 17 11.66 2.08 -23.97
N ILE A 18 11.64 0.75 -23.96
CA ILE A 18 12.14 -0.08 -22.86
C ILE A 18 13.52 -0.62 -23.21
N SER A 19 14.51 -0.39 -22.35
CA SER A 19 15.85 -0.95 -22.53
C SER A 19 15.86 -2.47 -22.33
N TYR A 20 16.86 -3.16 -22.88
CA TYR A 20 17.03 -4.60 -22.62
C TYR A 20 17.19 -4.89 -21.12
N THR A 21 17.89 -4.02 -20.39
CA THR A 21 18.05 -4.11 -18.94
C THR A 21 16.69 -4.12 -18.23
N GLU A 22 15.82 -3.16 -18.52
CA GLU A 22 14.46 -3.10 -17.95
C GLU A 22 13.59 -4.28 -18.39
N PHE A 23 13.69 -4.70 -19.66
CA PHE A 23 12.95 -5.85 -20.17
C PHE A 23 13.34 -7.16 -19.47
N SER A 24 14.64 -7.36 -19.23
CA SER A 24 15.18 -8.55 -18.57
C SER A 24 14.82 -8.65 -17.09
N TYR A 25 14.41 -7.54 -16.46
CA TYR A 25 13.98 -7.49 -15.05
C TYR A 25 12.85 -8.48 -14.76
N MET A 26 11.95 -8.69 -15.71
CA MET A 26 10.85 -9.65 -15.58
C MET A 26 11.31 -11.10 -15.36
N LEU A 27 12.47 -11.47 -15.92
CA LEU A 27 13.06 -12.79 -15.77
C LEU A 27 13.71 -12.95 -14.40
N LEU A 28 14.46 -11.94 -13.96
CA LEU A 28 15.06 -11.90 -12.62
C LEU A 28 13.96 -12.02 -11.55
N GLN A 29 12.93 -11.18 -11.66
CA GLN A 29 11.80 -11.18 -10.74
C GLN A 29 10.97 -12.48 -10.83
N GLY A 30 10.91 -13.13 -11.99
CA GLY A 30 10.26 -14.44 -12.14
C GLY A 30 11.05 -15.56 -11.46
N TYR A 31 12.38 -15.56 -11.62
CA TYR A 31 13.30 -16.50 -10.99
C TYR A 31 13.34 -16.33 -9.47
N ASP A 32 13.23 -15.09 -8.99
CA ASP A 32 13.05 -14.79 -7.58
C ASP A 32 11.77 -15.44 -7.08
N PHE A 33 10.65 -15.46 -7.82
CA PHE A 33 9.43 -16.12 -7.33
C PHE A 33 9.59 -17.66 -7.16
N VAL A 34 10.51 -18.29 -7.88
CA VAL A 34 10.83 -19.70 -7.65
C VAL A 34 11.48 -19.92 -6.27
N HIS A 35 12.12 -18.89 -5.69
CA HIS A 35 12.84 -18.98 -4.42
C HIS A 35 12.29 -18.04 -3.30
N GLN A 36 11.53 -17.00 -3.63
CA GLN A 36 11.12 -15.80 -2.85
C GLN A 36 9.90 -15.06 -3.49
N ARG A 37 9.74 -13.74 -3.31
CA ARG A 37 8.66 -12.88 -3.87
C ARG A 37 9.07 -12.28 -5.21
N GLY A 38 8.21 -12.36 -6.23
CA GLY A 38 8.57 -11.95 -7.58
C GLY A 38 7.43 -11.50 -8.48
N ASN A 39 7.67 -11.41 -9.82
CA ASN A 39 6.61 -11.05 -10.77
C ASN A 39 5.59 -12.18 -10.77
N ILE A 40 4.41 -11.91 -10.22
CA ILE A 40 3.49 -12.97 -9.83
C ILE A 40 3.18 -13.92 -10.99
N VAL A 41 2.78 -13.37 -12.15
CA VAL A 41 2.39 -14.17 -13.31
C VAL A 41 3.59 -14.90 -13.91
N THR A 42 4.73 -14.23 -14.09
CA THR A 42 5.94 -14.88 -14.65
C THR A 42 6.45 -15.99 -13.73
N GLY A 43 6.37 -15.79 -12.42
CA GLY A 43 6.82 -16.76 -11.43
C GLY A 43 5.93 -18.00 -11.35
N ILE A 44 4.60 -17.84 -11.40
CA ILE A 44 3.68 -19.00 -11.49
C ILE A 44 3.99 -19.85 -12.71
N GLU A 45 4.18 -19.23 -13.88
CA GLU A 45 4.58 -19.94 -15.10
C GLU A 45 5.93 -20.65 -14.93
N LEU A 46 6.90 -20.04 -14.24
CA LEU A 46 8.24 -20.58 -14.07
C LEU A 46 8.28 -21.74 -13.07
N ILE A 47 7.54 -21.64 -11.96
CA ILE A 47 7.38 -22.73 -10.98
C ILE A 47 6.79 -23.95 -11.66
N LYS A 48 5.72 -23.77 -12.45
CA LYS A 48 5.11 -24.88 -13.19
C LYS A 48 6.10 -25.54 -14.15
N LYS A 49 6.87 -24.75 -14.90
CA LYS A 49 7.84 -25.27 -15.87
C LYS A 49 9.06 -25.95 -15.25
N LYS A 50 9.56 -25.44 -14.11
CA LYS A 50 10.83 -25.91 -13.52
C LYS A 50 10.62 -27.01 -12.48
N LEU A 51 9.53 -26.93 -11.71
CA LEU A 51 9.29 -27.77 -10.54
C LEU A 51 8.05 -28.66 -10.69
N ASP A 52 7.29 -28.52 -11.78
CA ASP A 52 5.99 -29.18 -12.00
C ASP A 52 4.99 -29.00 -10.84
N ALA A 53 5.10 -27.87 -10.14
CA ALA A 53 4.25 -27.52 -9.00
C ALA A 53 3.26 -26.42 -9.36
N ASP A 54 2.15 -26.37 -8.64
CA ASP A 54 1.16 -25.29 -8.76
C ASP A 54 1.53 -24.15 -7.81
N ALA A 55 1.35 -22.92 -8.28
CA ALA A 55 1.60 -21.70 -7.52
C ALA A 55 0.48 -20.69 -7.74
N TYR A 56 0.22 -19.87 -6.73
CA TYR A 56 -0.84 -18.88 -6.73
C TYR A 56 -0.29 -17.50 -6.43
N GLY A 57 -1.08 -16.50 -6.81
CA GLY A 57 -0.72 -15.11 -6.71
C GLY A 57 -1.88 -14.27 -6.22
N MET A 58 -1.59 -13.34 -5.33
CA MET A 58 -2.54 -12.34 -4.89
C MET A 58 -1.89 -10.96 -4.98
N THR A 59 -2.67 -10.00 -5.47
CA THR A 59 -2.32 -8.59 -5.50
C THR A 59 -3.28 -7.82 -4.61
N SER A 60 -2.77 -6.82 -3.90
CA SER A 60 -3.62 -5.83 -3.21
C SER A 60 -4.13 -4.77 -4.19
N PRO A 61 -5.34 -4.23 -4.00
CA PRO A 61 -5.84 -3.13 -4.81
C PRO A 61 -4.98 -1.89 -4.64
N LEU A 62 -4.98 -1.04 -5.67
CA LEU A 62 -4.35 0.27 -5.57
C LEU A 62 -5.10 1.12 -4.52
N VAL A 63 -4.37 1.66 -3.55
CA VAL A 63 -4.96 2.53 -2.53
C VAL A 63 -5.17 3.93 -3.11
N LEU A 64 -6.44 4.25 -3.34
CA LEU A 64 -6.93 5.58 -3.72
C LEU A 64 -7.67 6.20 -2.55
N ASP A 65 -7.80 7.52 -2.48
CA ASP A 65 -8.79 8.19 -1.62
C ASP A 65 -10.18 8.22 -2.31
N SER A 66 -11.19 8.72 -1.61
CA SER A 66 -12.55 8.91 -2.13
C SER A 66 -12.64 9.82 -3.36
N ASN A 67 -11.62 10.65 -3.62
CA ASN A 67 -11.50 11.50 -4.80
C ASN A 67 -10.72 10.83 -5.96
N GLY A 68 -10.32 9.56 -5.80
CA GLY A 68 -9.55 8.82 -6.80
C GLY A 68 -8.06 9.18 -6.85
N LYS A 69 -7.56 9.98 -5.91
CA LYS A 69 -6.14 10.33 -5.81
C LYS A 69 -5.37 9.20 -5.14
N LYS A 70 -4.17 8.91 -5.65
CA LYS A 70 -3.30 7.87 -5.07
C LYS A 70 -2.86 8.26 -3.66
N PHE A 71 -2.94 7.30 -2.75
CA PHE A 71 -2.40 7.42 -1.39
C PHE A 71 -0.93 7.84 -1.44
N GLY A 72 -0.54 8.79 -0.58
CA GLY A 72 0.84 9.30 -0.51
C GLY A 72 1.31 10.16 -1.70
N LYS A 73 0.42 10.59 -2.60
CA LYS A 73 0.73 11.52 -3.71
C LYS A 73 0.04 12.89 -3.59
N SER A 74 -0.27 13.33 -2.37
CA SER A 74 -0.67 14.73 -2.15
C SER A 74 0.51 15.66 -2.40
N GLU A 75 0.48 16.34 -3.56
CA GLU A 75 1.24 17.57 -3.88
C GLU A 75 2.65 17.65 -3.27
N GLY A 76 3.47 16.65 -3.56
CA GLY A 76 4.91 16.70 -3.28
C GLY A 76 5.39 16.09 -1.96
N ASN A 77 4.52 15.66 -1.04
CA ASN A 77 4.96 15.06 0.23
C ASN A 77 4.55 13.59 0.32
N ALA A 78 5.42 12.71 -0.15
CA ALA A 78 5.35 11.29 0.21
C ALA A 78 5.46 11.16 1.74
N LEU A 79 4.65 10.28 2.32
CA LEU A 79 4.80 9.91 3.73
C LEU A 79 5.94 8.89 3.85
N TRP A 80 7.07 9.34 4.39
CA TRP A 80 8.22 8.48 4.64
C TRP A 80 8.09 7.80 5.99
N MET A 81 8.48 6.52 6.07
CA MET A 81 8.59 5.82 7.36
C MET A 81 9.83 6.24 8.16
N ASN A 82 10.76 6.98 7.55
CA ASN A 82 11.93 7.49 8.26
C ASN A 82 11.55 8.78 9.00
N PRO A 83 11.71 8.84 10.35
CA PRO A 83 11.29 9.99 11.15
C PRO A 83 12.03 11.29 10.80
N THR A 84 13.20 11.23 10.15
CA THR A 84 13.94 12.41 9.70
C THR A 84 13.36 13.04 8.44
N LEU A 85 12.64 12.26 7.62
CA LEU A 85 12.00 12.71 6.39
C LEU A 85 10.52 13.06 6.62
N THR A 86 9.83 12.31 7.46
CA THR A 86 8.45 12.61 7.88
C THR A 86 8.34 12.30 9.37
N THR A 87 8.09 13.34 10.17
CA THR A 87 8.00 13.17 11.62
C THR A 87 6.74 12.37 12.00
N PRO A 88 6.75 11.67 13.15
CA PRO A 88 5.56 10.97 13.67
C PRO A 88 4.31 11.87 13.71
N PHE A 89 4.47 13.13 14.13
CA PHE A 89 3.43 14.16 14.09
C PHE A 89 2.84 14.37 12.68
N LYS A 90 3.68 14.45 11.64
CA LYS A 90 3.19 14.63 10.26
C LYS A 90 2.42 13.41 9.76
N ILE A 91 2.85 12.19 10.13
CA ILE A 91 2.11 10.96 9.81
C ILE A 91 0.78 10.96 10.55
N TYR A 92 0.79 11.26 11.85
CA TYR A 92 -0.41 11.38 12.66
C TYR A 92 -1.41 12.36 12.04
N GLN A 93 -0.97 13.57 11.72
CA GLN A 93 -1.80 14.62 11.10
C GLN A 93 -2.33 14.21 9.73
N TYR A 94 -1.57 13.46 8.94
CA TYR A 94 -2.06 12.95 7.66
C TYR A 94 -3.27 12.04 7.85
N PHE A 95 -3.19 11.07 8.76
CA PHE A 95 -4.29 10.15 9.05
C PHE A 95 -5.45 10.82 9.78
N MET A 96 -5.16 11.79 10.65
CA MET A 96 -6.18 12.66 11.23
C MET A 96 -7.00 13.35 10.17
N ASN A 97 -6.40 13.76 9.04
CA ASN A 97 -7.07 14.47 7.95
C ASN A 97 -7.80 13.58 6.93
N VAL A 98 -7.83 12.26 7.14
CA VAL A 98 -8.58 11.33 6.29
C VAL A 98 -10.08 11.62 6.39
N THR A 99 -10.77 11.50 5.24
CA THR A 99 -12.22 11.74 5.15
C THR A 99 -13.01 10.69 5.92
N ASP A 100 -14.22 11.03 6.36
CA ASP A 100 -15.12 10.07 7.00
C ASP A 100 -15.49 8.90 6.07
N ALA A 101 -15.53 9.14 4.76
CA ALA A 101 -15.80 8.11 3.76
C ALA A 101 -14.65 7.09 3.64
N ASP A 102 -13.42 7.51 3.94
CA ASP A 102 -12.22 6.69 3.78
C ASP A 102 -11.76 5.99 5.06
N VAL A 103 -12.09 6.54 6.24
CA VAL A 103 -11.56 6.08 7.53
C VAL A 103 -11.81 4.59 7.78
N GLY A 104 -13.02 4.11 7.53
CA GLY A 104 -13.37 2.70 7.73
C GLY A 104 -12.63 1.75 6.79
N ARG A 105 -12.40 2.17 5.55
CA ARG A 105 -11.59 1.41 4.59
C ARG A 105 -10.12 1.44 4.96
N PHE A 106 -9.60 2.57 5.43
CA PHE A 106 -8.21 2.72 5.82
C PHE A 106 -7.89 1.94 7.09
N LEU A 107 -8.81 1.84 8.06
CA LEU A 107 -8.68 0.94 9.20
C LEU A 107 -8.47 -0.51 8.74
N LYS A 108 -9.23 -0.99 7.76
CA LYS A 108 -9.10 -2.35 7.20
C LYS A 108 -7.80 -2.57 6.41
N LEU A 109 -7.23 -1.52 5.84
CA LEU A 109 -6.04 -1.61 4.99
C LEU A 109 -4.72 -1.44 5.76
N PHE A 110 -4.71 -0.60 6.79
CA PHE A 110 -3.49 -0.15 7.45
C PHE A 110 -3.36 -0.62 8.90
N THR A 111 -4.32 -1.39 9.40
CA THR A 111 -4.26 -1.97 10.74
C THR A 111 -4.40 -3.48 10.70
N LEU A 112 -3.92 -4.15 11.75
CA LEU A 112 -4.19 -5.57 12.01
C LEU A 112 -5.32 -5.74 13.04
N LEU A 113 -6.17 -4.73 13.22
CA LEU A 113 -7.31 -4.82 14.14
C LEU A 113 -8.33 -5.86 13.63
N PRO A 114 -8.92 -6.66 14.53
CA PRO A 114 -10.04 -7.52 14.20
C PRO A 114 -11.22 -6.74 13.57
N LEU A 115 -11.96 -7.36 12.65
CA LEU A 115 -13.06 -6.69 11.96
C LEU A 115 -14.14 -6.16 12.90
N ASN A 116 -14.46 -6.90 13.97
CA ASN A 116 -15.41 -6.48 14.99
C ASN A 116 -14.94 -5.23 15.76
N GLU A 117 -13.64 -5.07 15.97
CA GLU A 117 -13.08 -3.87 16.59
C GLU A 117 -13.15 -2.67 15.64
N ILE A 118 -12.85 -2.88 14.35
CA ILE A 118 -13.02 -1.85 13.32
C ILE A 118 -14.48 -1.40 13.23
N GLU A 119 -15.44 -2.34 13.27
CA GLU A 119 -16.87 -2.04 13.26
C GLU A 119 -17.29 -1.22 14.47
N ALA A 120 -16.80 -1.54 15.66
CA ALA A 120 -17.04 -0.76 16.87
C ALA A 120 -16.47 0.66 16.76
N ILE A 121 -15.25 0.82 16.24
CA ILE A 121 -14.63 2.13 16.02
C ILE A 121 -15.46 2.98 15.05
N ILE A 122 -15.94 2.39 13.96
CA ILE A 122 -16.76 3.09 12.97
C ILE A 122 -18.13 3.47 13.55
N ALA A 123 -18.75 2.57 14.33
CA ALA A 123 -20.02 2.85 14.99
C ALA A 123 -19.90 4.03 15.95
N GLN A 124 -18.87 4.04 16.80
CA GLN A 124 -18.59 5.15 17.72
C GLN A 124 -18.26 6.45 16.97
N HIS A 125 -17.48 6.38 15.89
CA HIS A 125 -17.21 7.54 15.05
C HIS A 125 -18.48 8.13 14.42
N ALA A 126 -19.46 7.30 14.07
CA ALA A 126 -20.72 7.73 13.49
C ALA A 126 -21.64 8.45 14.49
N GLU A 127 -21.47 8.22 15.79
CA GLU A 127 -22.22 8.93 16.84
C GLU A 127 -21.86 10.42 16.87
N ASN A 128 -20.57 10.75 16.67
CA ASN A 128 -20.09 12.12 16.60
C ASN A 128 -18.85 12.25 15.69
N THR A 129 -19.07 12.48 14.40
CA THR A 129 -17.97 12.58 13.42
C THR A 129 -17.05 13.78 13.66
N ALA A 130 -17.54 14.82 14.34
CA ALA A 130 -16.75 16.02 14.64
C ALA A 130 -15.56 15.74 15.57
N GLU A 131 -15.63 14.68 16.40
CA GLU A 131 -14.53 14.25 17.27
C GLU A 131 -13.42 13.50 16.53
N ARG A 132 -13.67 13.10 15.28
CA ARG A 132 -12.70 12.36 14.46
C ARG A 132 -12.17 11.09 15.14
N TYR A 133 -13.02 10.41 15.90
CA TYR A 133 -12.63 9.25 16.69
C TYR A 133 -12.00 8.15 15.83
N GLY A 134 -12.60 7.82 14.68
CA GLY A 134 -12.07 6.81 13.77
C GLY A 134 -10.68 7.19 13.22
N GLN A 135 -10.51 8.45 12.83
CA GLN A 135 -9.23 8.95 12.32
C GLN A 135 -8.15 8.97 13.41
N MET A 136 -8.53 9.31 14.65
CA MET A 136 -7.64 9.26 15.80
C MET A 136 -7.14 7.83 16.05
N GLN A 137 -8.04 6.83 16.07
CA GLN A 137 -7.64 5.43 16.26
C GLN A 137 -6.70 4.97 15.13
N LEU A 138 -7.04 5.29 13.88
CA LEU A 138 -6.22 4.99 12.72
C LEU A 138 -4.82 5.66 12.82
N ALA A 139 -4.77 6.95 13.15
CA ALA A 139 -3.53 7.71 13.24
C ALA A 139 -2.62 7.19 14.35
N LYS A 140 -3.17 6.89 15.53
CA LYS A 140 -2.44 6.28 16.66
C LYS A 140 -1.86 4.92 16.25
N TYR A 141 -2.68 4.05 15.68
CA TYR A 141 -2.27 2.71 15.27
C TYR A 141 -1.11 2.76 14.28
N VAL A 142 -1.20 3.61 13.25
CA VAL A 142 -0.16 3.69 12.22
C VAL A 142 1.14 4.26 12.78
N VAL A 143 1.08 5.32 13.61
CA VAL A 143 2.28 5.88 14.23
C VAL A 143 2.92 4.87 15.18
N GLU A 144 2.14 4.18 16.01
CA GLU A 144 2.64 3.14 16.91
C GLU A 144 3.33 2.01 16.14
N THR A 145 2.73 1.58 15.03
CA THR A 145 3.26 0.50 14.21
C THR A 145 4.59 0.86 13.55
N ILE A 146 4.76 2.12 13.11
CA ILE A 146 5.96 2.56 12.40
C ILE A 146 7.07 3.00 13.37
N HIS A 147 6.71 3.71 14.44
CA HIS A 147 7.64 4.44 15.30
C HIS A 147 7.60 4.05 16.79
N GLY A 148 6.71 3.13 17.17
CA GLY A 148 6.55 2.68 18.56
C GLY A 148 5.62 3.56 19.41
N LYS A 149 5.30 3.08 20.61
CA LYS A 149 4.33 3.71 21.52
C LYS A 149 4.73 5.11 21.98
N GLU A 150 6.00 5.32 22.31
CA GLU A 150 6.52 6.62 22.76
C GLU A 150 6.35 7.71 21.68
N ALA A 151 6.43 7.31 20.40
CA ALA A 151 6.24 8.22 19.29
C ALA A 151 4.77 8.68 19.15
N VAL A 152 3.81 7.90 19.65
CA VAL A 152 2.39 8.30 19.66
C VAL A 152 2.17 9.45 20.65
N GLU A 153 2.74 9.35 21.84
CA GLU A 153 2.61 10.38 22.88
C GLU A 153 3.18 11.73 22.44
N THR A 154 4.26 11.70 21.66
CA THR A 154 4.90 12.90 21.12
C THR A 154 4.28 13.41 19.81
N ALA A 155 3.37 12.63 19.20
CA ALA A 155 2.73 12.97 17.93
C ALA A 155 1.30 13.54 18.08
N ILE A 156 0.68 13.39 19.25
CA ILE A 156 -0.69 13.88 19.56
C ILE A 156 -0.69 15.39 19.78
#